data_AF-A0A7J2NIA9-F1
#
_entry.id   AF-A0A7J2NIA9-F1
#
_cell.length_a   1.000
_cell.length_b   1.000
_cell.length_c   1.000
_cell.angle_alpha   90.00
_cell.angle_beta   90.00
_cell.angle_gamma   90.00
#
_symmetry.space_group_name_H-M   'P 1'
#
loop_
_entity.id
_entity.type
_entity.pdbx_description
1 polymer ?
#
loop_
_entity_poly.entity_id
_entity_poly.type
_entity_poly.pdbx_seq_one_letter_code
_entity_poly.pdbx_strand_id
1 'polypeptide(L)'
;MSNGKSNGDKERTLEELKALREKRLSKGQGTAQGSKSDAVKSSKPPSSSRVADESVDISEARSQDDEAVISAVRASRMQAEAYHDIARLRNKAQKHQAKAAKFMTRYKSYEAKTQKSLSVAVRYREKAAESRQREKQQNTRLKELEKDLKATISGETEVTPEAIKLRMAKTEKKIAQAQEKARKFEAKAAEKNEKAALYKSKAAFFLEQSKINEAEVKNYNKRADNLERASE
;
A
#
# COMPACT_ATOMS: atom_id res chain seq x y z
N MET A 1 8.64 51.16 3.16
CA MET A 1 8.19 50.27 4.25
C MET A 1 8.55 48.84 3.88
N SER A 2 9.43 48.22 4.66
CA SER A 2 10.08 46.93 4.42
C SER A 2 9.19 45.75 4.85
N ASN A 3 9.01 44.76 3.98
CA ASN A 3 8.37 43.48 4.28
C ASN A 3 9.40 42.35 4.15
N GLY A 4 10.02 42.00 5.28
CA GLY A 4 10.86 40.80 5.43
C GLY A 4 10.29 39.89 6.52
N LYS A 5 9.56 38.84 6.14
CA LYS A 5 9.16 37.67 6.97
C LYS A 5 8.85 36.52 6.02
N SER A 6 9.23 35.26 6.18
CA SER A 6 10.19 34.55 7.02
C SER A 6 10.17 33.12 6.43
N ASN A 7 11.20 32.73 5.66
CA ASN A 7 11.29 31.40 5.06
C ASN A 7 11.79 30.31 6.03
N GLY A 8 12.01 30.64 7.30
CA GLY A 8 12.65 29.76 8.30
C GLY A 8 11.82 28.59 8.81
N ASP A 9 10.49 28.58 8.59
CA ASP A 9 9.62 27.55 9.18
C ASP A 9 9.47 26.28 8.31
N LYS A 10 9.90 26.31 7.05
CA LYS A 10 9.77 25.14 6.15
C LYS A 10 10.95 24.17 6.25
N GLU A 11 12.15 24.65 6.56
CA GLU A 11 13.36 23.79 6.60
C GLU A 11 13.42 22.91 7.85
N ARG A 12 12.85 23.32 8.98
CA ARG A 12 12.84 22.51 10.23
C ARG A 12 12.08 21.17 10.09
N THR A 13 11.15 21.06 9.15
CA THR A 13 10.34 19.84 8.97
C THR A 13 11.08 18.72 8.22
N LEU A 14 12.08 19.05 7.39
CA LEU A 14 12.82 18.07 6.60
C LEU A 14 13.92 17.37 7.41
N GLU A 15 14.56 18.08 8.34
CA GLU A 15 15.52 17.48 9.28
C GLU A 15 14.85 16.53 10.27
N GLU A 16 13.69 16.90 10.82
CA GLU A 16 12.91 16.02 11.71
C GLU A 16 12.47 14.72 11.02
N LEU A 17 12.07 14.80 9.75
CA LEU A 17 11.69 13.63 8.95
C LEU A 17 12.88 12.73 8.60
N LYS A 18 14.10 13.29 8.43
CA LYS A 18 15.33 12.50 8.25
C LYS A 18 15.72 11.78 9.55
N ALA A 19 15.67 12.46 10.69
CA ALA A 19 16.01 11.88 12.00
C ALA A 19 15.08 10.70 12.39
N LEU A 20 13.78 10.80 12.08
CA LEU A 20 12.82 9.70 12.30
C LEU A 20 13.05 8.48 11.39
N ARG A 21 13.67 8.67 10.21
CA ARG A 21 14.00 7.58 9.28
C ARG A 21 15.23 6.79 9.71
N GLU A 22 16.28 7.47 10.20
CA GLU A 22 17.48 6.80 10.72
C GLU A 22 17.20 6.01 12.02
N LYS A 23 16.39 6.56 12.91
CA LYS A 23 16.03 5.89 14.18
C LYS A 23 15.23 4.58 13.98
N ARG A 24 14.60 4.41 12.81
CA ARG A 24 13.89 3.17 12.43
C ARG A 24 14.78 2.10 11.81
N LEU A 25 15.94 2.46 11.26
CA LEU A 25 16.88 1.51 10.66
C LEU A 25 17.84 0.90 11.70
N SER A 26 18.07 1.57 12.83
CA SER A 26 18.96 1.12 13.90
C SER A 26 18.39 0.01 14.82
N LYS A 27 17.08 -0.28 14.79
CA LYS A 27 16.42 -1.15 15.78
C LYS A 27 16.10 -2.59 15.31
N GLY A 28 16.75 -3.05 14.24
CA GLY A 28 16.40 -4.30 13.54
C GLY A 28 17.43 -5.44 13.61
N GLN A 29 18.46 -5.39 14.46
CA GLN A 29 19.40 -6.50 14.67
C GLN A 29 19.19 -7.09 16.06
N GLY A 30 18.43 -8.18 16.13
CA GLY A 30 18.17 -8.92 17.35
C GLY A 30 17.79 -10.36 17.03
N THR A 31 18.81 -11.22 17.08
CA THR A 31 18.78 -12.63 17.51
C THR A 31 17.80 -13.60 16.83
N ALA A 32 18.33 -14.45 15.95
CA ALA A 32 17.82 -15.81 15.74
C ALA A 32 19.00 -16.80 15.80
N GLN A 33 19.22 -17.37 16.98
CA GLN A 33 20.09 -18.51 17.23
C GLN A 33 19.39 -19.81 16.78
N GLY A 34 20.18 -20.73 16.21
CA GLY A 34 20.16 -22.13 16.64
C GLY A 34 19.29 -23.12 15.88
N SER A 35 19.92 -23.95 15.04
CA SER A 35 19.71 -25.40 15.07
C SER A 35 20.94 -26.10 14.48
N LYS A 36 21.60 -26.91 15.31
CA LYS A 36 22.61 -27.92 14.94
C LYS A 36 21.90 -29.22 14.57
N SER A 37 22.46 -29.95 13.62
CA SER A 37 22.45 -31.41 13.46
C SER A 37 23.01 -31.72 12.06
N ASP A 38 23.71 -32.79 11.74
CA ASP A 38 24.48 -33.78 12.47
C ASP A 38 25.32 -34.49 11.38
N ALA A 39 26.41 -35.10 11.79
CA ALA A 39 27.36 -35.80 10.93
C ALA A 39 26.74 -37.03 10.24
N VAL A 40 27.14 -37.31 8.99
CA VAL A 40 27.26 -38.69 8.49
C VAL A 40 28.49 -38.83 7.60
N LYS A 41 29.50 -39.52 8.14
CA LYS A 41 30.58 -40.19 7.43
C LYS A 41 30.06 -41.53 6.88
N SER A 42 30.27 -41.82 5.60
CA SER A 42 30.33 -43.18 5.03
C SER A 42 30.76 -43.05 3.57
N SER A 43 31.51 -43.94 2.92
CA SER A 43 32.17 -45.19 3.29
C SER A 43 33.02 -45.57 2.08
N LYS A 44 34.22 -46.06 2.35
CA LYS A 44 35.19 -46.62 1.40
C LYS A 44 34.65 -47.96 0.84
N PRO A 45 34.71 -48.26 -0.46
CA PRO A 45 34.46 -49.62 -0.93
C PRO A 45 35.74 -50.49 -0.89
N PRO A 46 35.60 -51.81 -0.72
CA PRO A 46 36.68 -52.75 -0.47
C PRO A 46 37.38 -53.23 -1.75
N SER A 47 38.63 -53.66 -1.57
CA SER A 47 39.38 -54.53 -2.48
C SER A 47 38.87 -55.97 -2.40
N SER A 48 38.83 -56.67 -3.54
CA SER A 48 38.89 -58.13 -3.78
C SER A 48 38.13 -58.39 -5.09
N SER A 49 38.47 -59.26 -6.03
CA SER A 49 39.44 -60.35 -6.15
C SER A 49 39.55 -60.70 -7.65
N ARG A 50 40.71 -61.26 -7.98
CA ARG A 50 41.09 -61.94 -9.21
C ARG A 50 40.10 -63.04 -9.64
N VAL A 51 39.71 -63.07 -10.91
CA VAL A 51 39.29 -64.29 -11.63
C VAL A 51 39.93 -64.22 -13.01
N ALA A 52 40.57 -65.30 -13.41
CA ALA A 52 41.14 -65.50 -14.73
C ALA A 52 40.08 -66.06 -15.68
N ASP A 53 40.35 -65.89 -16.96
CA ASP A 53 40.14 -66.86 -18.04
C ASP A 53 39.11 -66.53 -19.13
N GLU A 54 39.52 -66.92 -20.33
CA GLU A 54 38.82 -67.04 -21.61
C GLU A 54 38.50 -65.75 -22.40
N SER A 55 39.49 -65.38 -23.21
CA SER A 55 39.33 -64.59 -24.44
C SER A 55 38.44 -65.33 -25.45
N VAL A 56 37.15 -64.97 -25.47
CA VAL A 56 36.27 -65.20 -26.62
C VAL A 56 35.99 -63.85 -27.26
N ASP A 57 36.27 -63.76 -28.56
CA ASP A 57 36.09 -62.59 -29.40
C ASP A 57 34.58 -62.25 -29.53
N ILE A 58 34.09 -61.40 -28.63
CA ILE A 58 32.72 -60.84 -28.57
C ILE A 58 32.84 -59.31 -28.47
N SER A 59 33.60 -58.71 -29.38
CA SER A 59 34.04 -57.31 -29.27
C SER A 59 33.11 -56.31 -29.99
N GLU A 60 32.28 -56.75 -30.94
CA GLU A 60 31.38 -55.86 -31.70
C GLU A 60 29.91 -55.86 -31.24
N ALA A 61 29.41 -56.94 -30.63
CA ALA A 61 28.02 -56.99 -30.14
C ALA A 61 27.82 -56.35 -28.75
N ARG A 62 28.82 -56.47 -27.86
CA ARG A 62 28.78 -55.86 -26.51
C ARG A 62 29.01 -54.34 -26.52
N SER A 63 29.79 -53.84 -27.48
CA SER A 63 30.10 -52.41 -27.58
C SER A 63 28.91 -51.57 -28.08
N GLN A 64 28.01 -52.15 -28.88
CA GLN A 64 26.75 -51.50 -29.27
C GLN A 64 25.76 -51.37 -28.09
N ASP A 65 25.72 -52.37 -27.20
CA ASP A 65 24.92 -52.32 -25.98
C ASP A 65 25.46 -51.29 -24.97
N ASP A 66 26.78 -51.18 -24.83
CA ASP A 66 27.41 -50.18 -23.95
C ASP A 66 27.15 -48.74 -24.43
N GLU A 67 27.21 -48.46 -25.73
CA GLU A 67 26.87 -47.14 -26.29
C GLU A 67 25.38 -46.82 -26.13
N ALA A 68 24.49 -47.80 -26.31
CA ALA A 68 23.07 -47.63 -26.06
C ALA A 68 22.80 -47.30 -24.57
N VAL A 69 23.47 -47.99 -23.64
CA VAL A 69 23.38 -47.71 -22.19
C VAL A 69 23.93 -46.33 -21.85
N ILE A 70 25.08 -45.94 -22.40
CA ILE A 70 25.67 -44.61 -22.19
C ILE A 70 24.73 -43.52 -22.73
N SER A 71 24.13 -43.73 -23.91
CA SER A 71 23.17 -42.79 -24.50
C SER A 71 21.90 -42.66 -23.64
N ALA A 72 21.38 -43.77 -23.12
CA ALA A 72 20.21 -43.80 -22.25
C ALA A 72 20.48 -43.09 -20.91
N VAL A 73 21.66 -43.29 -20.32
CA VAL A 73 22.08 -42.58 -19.09
C VAL A 73 22.22 -41.08 -19.35
N ARG A 74 22.78 -40.66 -20.49
CA ARG A 74 22.84 -39.23 -20.87
C ARG A 74 21.44 -38.64 -21.06
N ALA A 75 20.54 -39.34 -21.77
CA ALA A 75 19.16 -38.91 -21.96
C ALA A 75 18.41 -38.78 -20.63
N SER A 76 18.54 -39.76 -19.74
CA SER A 76 17.95 -39.74 -18.40
C SER A 76 18.47 -38.57 -17.55
N ARG A 77 19.78 -38.29 -17.61
CA ARG A 77 20.37 -37.13 -16.93
C ARG A 77 19.83 -35.81 -17.48
N MET A 78 19.73 -35.65 -18.80
CA MET A 78 19.18 -34.44 -19.42
C MET A 78 17.72 -34.23 -19.00
N GLN A 79 16.90 -35.29 -18.99
CA GLN A 79 15.52 -35.22 -18.51
C GLN A 79 15.45 -34.79 -17.04
N ALA A 80 16.27 -35.39 -16.17
CA ALA A 80 16.32 -35.02 -14.76
C ALA A 80 16.71 -33.53 -14.55
N GLU A 81 17.69 -33.03 -15.31
CA GLU A 81 18.10 -31.62 -15.29
C GLU A 81 16.95 -30.70 -15.75
N ALA A 82 16.21 -31.07 -16.81
CA ALA A 82 15.04 -30.32 -17.28
C ALA A 82 13.93 -30.26 -16.20
N TYR A 83 13.62 -31.38 -15.53
CA TYR A 83 12.66 -31.40 -14.42
C TYR A 83 13.07 -30.46 -13.28
N HIS A 84 14.35 -30.45 -12.92
CA HIS A 84 14.86 -29.55 -11.87
C HIS A 84 14.72 -28.08 -12.27
N ASP A 85 14.94 -27.73 -13.54
CA ASP A 85 14.80 -26.36 -14.02
C ASP A 85 13.34 -25.91 -14.10
N ILE A 86 12.43 -26.78 -14.54
CA ILE A 86 10.98 -26.54 -14.48
C ILE A 86 10.55 -26.30 -13.02
N ALA A 87 10.99 -27.15 -12.09
CA ALA A 87 10.70 -27.00 -10.67
C ALA A 87 11.25 -25.69 -10.10
N ARG A 88 12.46 -25.27 -10.48
CA ARG A 88 13.04 -23.97 -10.08
C ARG A 88 12.20 -22.80 -10.59
N LEU A 89 11.72 -22.84 -11.82
CA LEU A 89 10.87 -21.79 -12.41
C LEU A 89 9.51 -21.73 -11.72
N ARG A 90 8.86 -22.88 -11.48
CA ARG A 90 7.59 -22.95 -10.74
C ARG A 90 7.73 -22.43 -9.30
N ASN A 91 8.83 -22.78 -8.62
CA ASN A 91 9.15 -22.24 -7.30
C ASN A 91 9.36 -20.71 -7.31
N LYS A 92 10.00 -20.16 -8.35
CA LYS A 92 10.12 -18.70 -8.53
C LYS A 92 8.74 -18.06 -8.76
N ALA A 93 7.91 -18.65 -9.61
CA ALA A 93 6.55 -18.20 -9.85
C ALA A 93 5.74 -18.15 -8.55
N GLN A 94 5.73 -19.23 -7.75
CA GLN A 94 5.04 -19.25 -6.45
C GLN A 94 5.50 -18.16 -5.49
N LYS A 95 6.82 -17.87 -5.44
CA LYS A 95 7.35 -16.76 -4.63
C LYS A 95 6.81 -15.40 -5.07
N HIS A 96 6.72 -15.16 -6.38
CA HIS A 96 6.12 -13.93 -6.92
C HIS A 96 4.61 -13.88 -6.70
N GLN A 97 3.92 -15.02 -6.79
CA GLN A 97 2.49 -15.12 -6.51
C GLN A 97 2.18 -14.76 -5.05
N ALA A 98 2.96 -15.27 -4.10
CA ALA A 98 2.84 -14.90 -2.68
C ALA A 98 3.10 -13.41 -2.45
N LYS A 99 4.09 -12.82 -3.14
CA LYS A 99 4.36 -11.37 -3.08
C LYS A 99 3.21 -10.54 -3.64
N ALA A 100 2.67 -10.93 -4.80
CA ALA A 100 1.50 -10.28 -5.40
C ALA A 100 0.31 -10.29 -4.43
N ALA A 101 -0.04 -11.45 -3.87
CA ALA A 101 -1.12 -11.58 -2.89
C ALA A 101 -0.92 -10.68 -1.66
N LYS A 102 0.32 -10.58 -1.15
CA LYS A 102 0.67 -9.68 -0.04
C LYS A 102 0.46 -8.21 -0.40
N PHE A 103 0.88 -7.78 -1.59
CA PHE A 103 0.66 -6.41 -2.06
C PHE A 103 -0.81 -6.11 -2.32
N MET A 104 -1.57 -7.05 -2.89
CA MET A 104 -3.00 -6.92 -3.10
C MET A 104 -3.77 -6.77 -1.77
N THR A 105 -3.37 -7.51 -0.74
CA THR A 105 -3.93 -7.37 0.61
C THR A 105 -3.65 -5.98 1.19
N ARG A 106 -2.43 -5.46 0.99
CA ARG A 106 -2.07 -4.08 1.39
C ARG A 106 -2.87 -3.03 0.61
N TYR A 107 -3.05 -3.20 -0.70
CA TYR A 107 -3.89 -2.35 -1.53
C TYR A 107 -5.31 -2.23 -0.95
N LYS A 108 -5.98 -3.37 -0.71
CA LYS A 108 -7.34 -3.40 -0.14
C LYS A 108 -7.41 -2.70 1.24
N SER A 109 -6.39 -2.88 2.07
CA SER A 109 -6.30 -2.19 3.37
C SER A 109 -6.23 -0.66 3.23
N TYR A 110 -5.44 -0.14 2.29
CA TYR A 110 -5.35 1.30 2.04
C TYR A 110 -6.60 1.85 1.36
N GLU A 111 -7.21 1.09 0.45
CA GLU A 111 -8.48 1.45 -0.18
C GLU A 111 -9.60 1.62 0.86
N ALA A 112 -9.72 0.68 1.82
CA ALA A 112 -10.66 0.81 2.93
C ALA A 112 -10.39 2.06 3.80
N LYS A 113 -9.11 2.40 4.04
CA LYS A 113 -8.72 3.62 4.77
C LYS A 113 -9.07 4.90 4.01
N THR A 114 -8.96 4.89 2.68
CA THR A 114 -9.42 5.98 1.80
C THR A 114 -10.92 6.18 1.96
N GLN A 115 -11.71 5.12 1.81
CA GLN A 115 -13.18 5.17 1.95
C GLN A 115 -13.59 5.68 3.34
N LYS A 116 -12.95 5.19 4.41
CA LYS A 116 -13.21 5.67 5.78
C LYS A 116 -12.89 7.16 5.95
N SER A 117 -11.80 7.65 5.38
CA SER A 117 -11.45 9.08 5.45
C SER A 117 -12.44 9.94 4.67
N LEU A 118 -12.86 9.48 3.49
CA LEU A 118 -13.85 10.16 2.65
C LEU A 118 -15.23 10.23 3.33
N SER A 119 -15.71 9.13 3.93
CA SER A 119 -17.01 9.14 4.63
C SER A 119 -17.01 10.09 5.82
N VAL A 120 -15.90 10.17 6.56
CA VAL A 120 -15.73 11.15 7.65
C VAL A 120 -15.68 12.57 7.10
N ALA A 121 -15.03 12.81 5.96
CA ALA A 121 -14.99 14.13 5.31
C ALA A 121 -16.40 14.60 4.90
N VAL A 122 -17.22 13.70 4.35
CA VAL A 122 -18.62 13.98 3.98
C VAL A 122 -19.43 14.40 5.20
N ARG A 123 -19.34 13.65 6.32
CA ARG A 123 -20.02 14.01 7.57
C ARG A 123 -19.64 15.41 8.09
N TYR A 124 -18.38 15.82 7.91
CA TYR A 124 -17.97 17.17 8.29
C TYR A 124 -18.53 18.23 7.34
N ARG A 125 -18.63 17.94 6.03
CA ARG A 125 -19.29 18.84 5.07
C ARG A 125 -20.77 19.02 5.36
N GLU A 126 -21.47 17.95 5.77
CA GLU A 126 -22.87 18.01 6.21
C GLU A 126 -23.03 18.92 7.43
N LYS A 127 -22.19 18.75 8.46
CA LYS A 127 -22.17 19.64 9.65
C LYS A 127 -21.84 21.09 9.31
N ALA A 128 -20.97 21.32 8.33
CA ALA A 128 -20.69 22.67 7.83
C ALA A 128 -21.92 23.25 7.13
N ALA A 129 -22.61 22.47 6.29
CA ALA A 129 -23.83 22.88 5.61
C ALA A 129 -24.95 23.22 6.61
N GLU A 130 -25.15 22.42 7.67
CA GLU A 130 -26.07 22.75 8.76
C GLU A 130 -25.73 24.09 9.42
N SER A 131 -24.44 24.36 9.66
CA SER A 131 -23.98 25.62 10.26
C SER A 131 -24.23 26.81 9.32
N ARG A 132 -24.00 26.65 8.02
CA ARG A 132 -24.35 27.66 6.99
C ARG A 132 -25.86 27.86 6.85
N GLN A 133 -26.66 26.83 7.05
CA GLN A 133 -28.12 26.98 7.04
C GLN A 133 -28.60 27.79 8.25
N ARG A 134 -28.04 27.55 9.44
CA ARG A 134 -28.31 28.38 10.63
C ARG A 134 -27.88 29.82 10.43
N GLU A 135 -26.73 30.05 9.81
CA GLU A 135 -26.27 31.39 9.42
C GLU A 135 -27.30 32.09 8.54
N LYS A 136 -27.79 31.44 7.48
CA LYS A 136 -28.84 31.99 6.60
C LYS A 136 -30.10 32.36 7.38
N GLN A 137 -30.56 31.52 8.31
CA GLN A 137 -31.71 31.81 9.16
C GLN A 137 -31.48 33.00 10.12
N GLN A 138 -30.25 33.18 10.63
CA GLN A 138 -29.95 34.37 11.44
C GLN A 138 -29.82 35.62 10.57
N ASN A 139 -29.32 35.51 9.34
CA ASN A 139 -29.27 36.63 8.39
C ASN A 139 -30.68 37.11 7.99
N THR A 140 -31.65 36.21 7.80
CA THR A 140 -33.03 36.64 7.55
C THR A 140 -33.63 37.37 8.75
N ARG A 141 -33.41 36.86 9.97
CA ARG A 141 -33.82 37.53 11.21
C ARG A 141 -33.14 38.89 11.40
N LEU A 142 -31.87 39.02 11.02
CA LEU A 142 -31.16 40.29 11.10
C LEU A 142 -31.82 41.33 10.17
N LYS A 143 -32.18 40.93 8.94
CA LYS A 143 -32.91 41.79 7.99
C LYS A 143 -34.30 42.17 8.48
N GLU A 144 -34.99 41.29 9.20
CA GLU A 144 -36.27 41.62 9.86
C GLU A 144 -36.06 42.67 10.94
N LEU A 145 -35.07 42.50 11.82
CA LEU A 145 -34.72 43.50 12.85
C LEU A 145 -34.28 44.84 12.25
N GLU A 146 -33.61 44.85 11.09
CA GLU A 146 -33.27 46.08 10.35
C GLU A 146 -34.52 46.81 9.84
N LYS A 147 -35.56 46.09 9.44
CA LYS A 147 -36.85 46.68 9.06
C LYS A 147 -37.58 47.23 10.28
N ASP A 148 -37.62 46.46 11.36
CA ASP A 148 -38.24 46.88 12.62
C ASP A 148 -37.57 48.16 13.15
N LEU A 149 -36.23 48.25 13.10
CA LEU A 149 -35.50 49.45 13.50
C LEU A 149 -35.92 50.68 12.69
N LYS A 150 -36.13 50.52 11.38
CA LYS A 150 -36.59 51.62 10.51
C LYS A 150 -38.02 52.04 10.85
N ALA A 151 -38.92 51.09 11.08
CA ALA A 151 -40.30 51.37 11.50
C ALA A 151 -40.35 52.06 12.89
N THR A 152 -39.47 51.68 13.81
CA THR A 152 -39.34 52.36 15.09
C THR A 152 -38.86 53.79 14.94
N ILE A 153 -37.88 54.04 14.07
CA ILE A 153 -37.37 55.40 13.81
C ILE A 153 -38.45 56.28 13.16
N SER A 154 -39.34 55.72 12.33
CA SER A 154 -40.49 56.45 11.77
C SER A 154 -41.66 56.63 12.75
N GLY A 155 -41.56 56.08 13.97
CA GLY A 155 -42.58 56.20 15.01
C GLY A 155 -43.76 55.22 14.88
N GLU A 156 -43.66 54.21 14.02
CA GLU A 156 -44.72 53.21 13.79
C GLU A 156 -44.83 52.17 14.90
N THR A 157 -43.81 52.02 15.75
CA THR A 157 -43.75 51.00 16.80
C THR A 157 -43.29 51.58 18.13
N GLU A 158 -43.86 51.10 19.24
CA GLU A 158 -43.57 51.55 20.61
C GLU A 158 -42.27 51.02 21.23
N VAL A 159 -41.51 50.18 20.50
CA VAL A 159 -40.26 49.59 21.01
C VAL A 159 -39.14 50.62 21.01
N THR A 160 -38.21 50.58 21.96
CA THR A 160 -37.05 51.50 21.93
C THR A 160 -36.01 51.08 20.87
N PRO A 161 -35.45 52.03 20.07
CA PRO A 161 -34.42 51.72 19.08
C PRO A 161 -33.20 50.98 19.65
N GLU A 162 -32.80 51.33 20.88
CA GLU A 162 -31.68 50.69 21.58
C GLU A 162 -31.93 49.19 21.86
N ALA A 163 -33.18 48.81 22.17
CA ALA A 163 -33.52 47.40 22.36
C ALA A 163 -33.37 46.59 21.06
N ILE A 164 -33.74 47.18 19.92
CA ILE A 164 -33.60 46.54 18.61
C ILE A 164 -32.12 46.43 18.22
N LYS A 165 -31.33 47.49 18.39
CA LYS A 165 -29.87 47.46 18.16
C LYS A 165 -29.18 46.38 19.00
N LEU A 166 -29.57 46.22 20.26
CA LEU A 166 -29.03 45.16 21.12
C LEU A 166 -29.39 43.75 20.60
N ARG A 167 -30.61 43.55 20.07
CA ARG A 167 -31.02 42.28 19.44
C ARG A 167 -30.26 42.03 18.13
N MET A 168 -30.02 43.06 17.33
CA MET A 168 -29.20 42.98 16.12
C MET A 168 -27.77 42.54 16.46
N ALA A 169 -27.11 43.20 17.41
CA ALA A 169 -25.75 42.84 17.84
C ALA A 169 -25.66 41.39 18.36
N LYS A 170 -26.67 40.92 19.11
CA LYS A 170 -26.75 39.51 19.54
C LYS A 170 -26.90 38.55 18.35
N THR A 171 -27.63 38.94 17.31
CA THR A 171 -27.86 38.13 16.12
C THR A 171 -26.61 38.08 15.24
N GLU A 172 -25.92 39.22 15.05
CA GLU A 172 -24.61 39.30 14.39
C GLU A 172 -23.58 38.40 15.06
N LYS A 173 -23.52 38.39 16.40
CA LYS A 173 -22.65 37.47 17.14
C LYS A 173 -22.96 36.01 16.83
N LYS A 174 -24.25 35.63 16.71
CA LYS A 174 -24.67 34.26 16.34
C LYS A 174 -24.29 33.92 14.90
N ILE A 175 -24.39 34.87 13.98
CA ILE A 175 -23.96 34.72 12.58
C ILE A 175 -22.46 34.43 12.53
N ALA A 176 -21.64 35.25 13.20
CA ALA A 176 -20.19 35.06 13.26
C ALA A 176 -19.81 33.69 13.85
N GLN A 177 -20.49 33.26 14.92
CA GLN A 177 -20.27 31.92 15.51
C GLN A 177 -20.65 30.78 14.57
N ALA A 178 -21.74 30.92 13.80
CA ALA A 178 -22.16 29.91 12.82
C ALA A 178 -21.16 29.81 11.65
N GLN A 179 -20.68 30.96 11.14
CA GLN A 179 -19.64 31.03 10.12
C GLN A 179 -18.33 30.40 10.58
N GLU A 180 -17.88 30.72 11.81
CA GLU A 180 -16.67 30.14 12.37
C GLU A 180 -16.77 28.61 12.50
N LYS A 181 -17.92 28.11 12.97
CA LYS A 181 -18.18 26.66 13.05
C LYS A 181 -18.17 25.99 11.67
N ALA A 182 -18.80 26.61 10.68
CA ALA A 182 -18.78 26.10 9.31
C ALA A 182 -17.35 26.00 8.77
N ARG A 183 -16.55 27.06 8.89
CA ARG A 183 -15.13 27.08 8.49
C ARG A 183 -14.31 26.01 9.21
N LYS A 184 -14.52 25.82 10.52
CA LYS A 184 -13.85 24.76 11.30
C LYS A 184 -14.17 23.35 10.78
N PHE A 185 -15.43 23.08 10.43
CA PHE A 185 -15.81 21.79 9.87
C PHE A 185 -15.30 21.59 8.45
N GLU A 186 -15.29 22.64 7.62
CA GLU A 186 -14.71 22.60 6.27
C GLU A 186 -13.20 22.32 6.30
N ALA A 187 -12.45 22.96 7.20
CA ALA A 187 -11.03 22.68 7.40
C ALA A 187 -10.79 21.22 7.80
N LYS A 188 -11.59 20.69 8.73
CA LYS A 188 -11.53 19.26 9.11
C LYS A 188 -11.87 18.34 7.95
N ALA A 189 -12.86 18.69 7.13
CA ALA A 189 -13.20 17.92 5.93
C ALA A 189 -12.05 17.93 4.91
N ALA A 190 -11.39 19.08 4.71
CA ALA A 190 -10.22 19.20 3.83
C ALA A 190 -9.07 18.31 4.30
N GLU A 191 -8.73 18.34 5.60
CA GLU A 191 -7.69 17.49 6.18
C GLU A 191 -7.96 15.98 5.95
N LYS A 192 -9.23 15.57 6.06
CA LYS A 192 -9.63 14.18 5.78
C LYS A 192 -9.53 13.82 4.29
N ASN A 193 -9.81 14.76 3.39
CA ASN A 193 -9.61 14.54 1.96
C ASN A 193 -8.13 14.44 1.59
N GLU A 194 -7.27 15.25 2.19
CA GLU A 194 -5.82 15.13 2.00
C GLU A 194 -5.31 13.77 2.47
N LYS A 195 -5.75 13.31 3.65
CA LYS A 195 -5.44 11.95 4.15
C LYS A 195 -5.96 10.87 3.20
N ALA A 196 -7.16 11.02 2.65
CA ALA A 196 -7.71 10.10 1.67
C ALA A 196 -6.86 10.07 0.37
N ALA A 197 -6.40 11.23 -0.11
CA ALA A 197 -5.52 11.32 -1.28
C ALA A 197 -4.18 10.61 -1.03
N LEU A 198 -3.58 10.79 0.15
CA LEU A 198 -2.35 10.08 0.56
C LEU A 198 -2.54 8.56 0.65
N TYR A 199 -3.68 8.07 1.11
CA TYR A 199 -3.96 6.64 1.12
C TYR A 199 -4.26 6.10 -0.28
N LYS A 200 -4.91 6.90 -1.13
CA LYS A 200 -5.16 6.54 -2.54
C LYS A 200 -3.85 6.39 -3.32
N SER A 201 -2.87 7.29 -3.14
CA SER A 201 -1.56 7.16 -3.79
C SER A 201 -0.80 5.91 -3.31
N LYS A 202 -0.82 5.62 -2.00
CA LYS A 202 -0.23 4.39 -1.45
C LYS A 202 -0.94 3.12 -1.96
N ALA A 203 -2.26 3.15 -2.08
CA ALA A 203 -3.01 2.05 -2.67
C ALA A 203 -2.57 1.80 -4.11
N ALA A 204 -2.54 2.85 -4.95
CA ALA A 204 -2.11 2.75 -6.34
C ALA A 204 -0.69 2.15 -6.47
N PHE A 205 0.25 2.58 -5.63
CA PHE A 205 1.60 2.01 -5.57
C PHE A 205 1.58 0.50 -5.29
N PHE A 206 0.83 0.03 -4.29
CA PHE A 206 0.78 -1.41 -4.00
C PHE A 206 0.04 -2.22 -5.06
N LEU A 207 -0.96 -1.63 -5.72
CA LEU A 207 -1.64 -2.27 -6.84
C LEU A 207 -0.68 -2.49 -8.02
N GLU A 208 0.11 -1.47 -8.35
CA GLU A 208 1.12 -1.56 -9.41
C GLU A 208 2.16 -2.64 -9.09
N GLN A 209 2.66 -2.67 -7.84
CA GLN A 209 3.57 -3.74 -7.39
C GLN A 209 2.95 -5.14 -7.46
N SER A 210 1.65 -5.28 -7.15
CA SER A 210 0.93 -6.55 -7.31
C SER A 210 0.94 -6.98 -8.78
N LYS A 211 0.56 -6.08 -9.69
CA LYS A 211 0.48 -6.35 -11.14
C LYS A 211 1.84 -6.73 -11.73
N ILE A 212 2.92 -6.06 -11.32
CA ILE A 212 4.28 -6.41 -11.75
C ILE A 212 4.61 -7.85 -11.32
N ASN A 213 4.33 -8.22 -10.07
CA ASN A 213 4.60 -9.58 -9.61
C ASN A 213 3.69 -10.62 -10.29
N GLU A 214 2.43 -10.30 -10.58
CA GLU A 214 1.54 -11.17 -11.36
C GLU A 214 2.05 -11.39 -12.79
N ALA A 215 2.61 -10.36 -13.42
CA ALA A 215 3.25 -10.50 -14.73
C ALA A 215 4.48 -11.42 -14.66
N GLU A 216 5.31 -11.30 -13.62
CA GLU A 216 6.45 -12.20 -13.40
C GLU A 216 6.02 -13.66 -13.19
N VAL A 217 4.93 -13.91 -12.45
CA VAL A 217 4.34 -15.26 -12.30
C VAL A 217 4.02 -15.85 -13.68
N LYS A 218 3.31 -15.08 -14.51
CA LYS A 218 2.94 -15.52 -15.87
C LYS A 218 4.17 -15.79 -16.73
N ASN A 219 5.18 -14.94 -16.65
CA ASN A 219 6.43 -15.11 -17.40
C ASN A 219 7.18 -16.39 -16.98
N TYR A 220 7.32 -16.64 -15.67
CA TYR A 220 8.00 -17.84 -15.18
C TYR A 220 7.23 -19.12 -15.50
N ASN A 221 5.90 -19.12 -15.36
CA ASN A 221 5.07 -20.26 -15.74
C ASN A 221 5.18 -20.53 -17.24
N LYS A 222 5.06 -19.51 -18.10
CA LYS A 222 5.24 -19.68 -19.54
C LYS A 222 6.60 -20.26 -19.92
N ARG A 223 7.68 -19.85 -19.24
CA ARG A 223 9.02 -20.43 -19.45
C ARG A 223 9.09 -21.89 -19.00
N ALA A 224 8.46 -22.22 -17.87
CA ALA A 224 8.38 -23.59 -17.38
C ALA A 224 7.61 -24.49 -18.36
N ASP A 225 6.45 -24.03 -18.83
CA ASP A 225 5.61 -24.77 -19.79
C ASP A 225 6.34 -24.97 -21.13
N ASN A 226 7.10 -23.97 -21.59
CA ASN A 226 7.91 -24.10 -22.80
C ASN A 226 9.05 -25.12 -22.63
N LEU A 227 9.68 -25.19 -21.46
CA LEU A 227 10.72 -26.18 -21.17
C LEU A 227 10.13 -27.59 -21.05
N GLU A 228 8.96 -27.72 -20.41
CA GLU A 228 8.24 -28.99 -20.28
C GLU A 228 7.91 -29.57 -21.67
N ARG A 229 7.35 -28.76 -22.57
CA ARG A 229 7.09 -29.16 -23.96
C ARG A 229 8.34 -29.47 -24.78
N ALA A 230 9.49 -28.89 -24.44
CA ALA A 230 10.75 -29.17 -25.12
C ALA A 230 11.45 -30.42 -24.56
N SER A 231 11.04 -30.90 -23.39
CA SER A 231 11.55 -32.10 -22.74
C SER A 231 10.67 -33.34 -22.94
N GLU A 232 9.44 -33.15 -23.44
CA GLU A 232 8.53 -34.19 -23.96
C GLU A 232 8.96 -34.63 -25.38
#